data_AF-B7RY83-F1
#
_entry.id   AF-B7RY83-F1
#
_cell.length_a   1.000
_cell.length_b   1.000
_cell.length_c   1.000
_cell.angle_alpha   90.00
_cell.angle_beta   90.00
_cell.angle_gamma   90.00
#
_symmetry.space_group_name_H-M   'P 1'
#
loop_
_entity.id
_entity.type
_entity.pdbx_description
1 polymer ?
#
loop_
_entity_poly.entity_id
_entity_poly.type
_entity_poly.pdbx_seq_one_letter_code
_entity_poly.pdbx_strand_id
1 'polypeptide(L)'
;MKNFDLTFKGDILPNYDPARVREGLAELFQVRDPLVIDELFSGDTFVLLSNLGRKSAADYFRKITDIGGVAQLVPTESSAIPTDAPKQQVMTRVQKENTGVFFASSPHRARRGEIISDPAVDTLLEPEETSATILEPAVPPANEILAKLQDLKLNAKTRHKSKLKQLSQMQKEVKDENVSALKNVEVEREAALLAAKEEFARLQQLEAESKEQLDKSLSILSAEEAEKKHKLQRQIKQVNEQTATAQKKDEGTATQLEIDRSACQKLAEKTIESLRAKIAASEEQVKRDLLAIDLLQQEAGAVLQQEQARLAMKAESLQEAYQQAINSLRIQRQEHEQQQITEVNEIRHLRQLADRAHEDRLAELWKREQQFNNNVQERLNELEKTRARHEQSLDARLLRFKEEEEKIKRGEVSFT
;
A
#
# COMPACT_ATOMS: atom_id res chain seq x y z
N MET A 1 -7.02 20.43 10.78
CA MET A 1 -5.89 19.80 11.51
C MET A 1 -5.28 18.74 10.60
N LYS A 2 -4.00 18.38 10.74
CA LYS A 2 -3.40 17.31 9.93
C LYS A 2 -3.81 15.93 10.46
N ASN A 3 -4.24 15.06 9.55
CA ASN A 3 -4.61 13.68 9.82
C ASN A 3 -3.51 12.74 9.31
N PHE A 4 -3.44 11.54 9.87
CA PHE A 4 -2.39 10.56 9.63
C PHE A 4 -2.97 9.17 9.41
N ASP A 5 -2.33 8.42 8.52
CA ASP A 5 -2.57 7.01 8.31
C ASP A 5 -1.45 6.22 9.02
N LEU A 6 -1.82 5.14 9.70
CA LEU A 6 -0.93 4.26 10.44
C LEU A 6 -0.66 3.02 9.58
N THR A 7 0.57 2.91 9.09
CA THR A 7 1.01 1.81 8.23
C THR A 7 1.93 0.84 8.97
N PHE A 8 1.89 -0.42 8.57
CA PHE A 8 2.68 -1.51 9.14
C PHE A 8 3.19 -2.42 8.01
N LYS A 9 4.38 -2.99 8.18
CA LYS A 9 5.07 -3.79 7.14
C LYS A 9 5.45 -5.22 7.56
N GLY A 10 4.98 -5.68 8.72
CA GLY A 10 5.45 -6.94 9.31
C GLY A 10 6.80 -6.86 10.02
N ASP A 11 7.46 -5.69 10.01
CA ASP A 11 8.74 -5.47 10.68
C ASP A 11 8.62 -5.54 12.22
N ILE A 12 9.54 -6.28 12.84
CA ILE A 12 9.59 -6.55 14.29
C ILE A 12 10.90 -5.99 14.87
N LEU A 13 10.81 -5.35 16.04
CA LEU A 13 11.96 -4.80 16.74
C LEU A 13 12.90 -5.91 17.23
N PRO A 14 14.23 -5.70 17.16
CA PRO A 14 15.18 -6.64 17.74
C PRO A 14 14.94 -6.79 19.25
N ASN A 15 15.09 -8.02 19.73
CA ASN A 15 14.80 -8.49 21.09
C ASN A 15 13.32 -8.81 21.42
N TYR A 16 12.38 -8.72 20.48
CA TYR A 16 11.00 -9.18 20.65
C TYR A 16 10.77 -10.56 20.02
N ASP A 17 9.94 -11.38 20.67
CA ASP A 17 9.54 -12.72 20.20
C ASP A 17 8.41 -12.59 19.15
N PRO A 18 8.62 -13.04 17.90
CA PRO A 18 7.65 -12.85 16.83
C PRO A 18 6.27 -13.47 17.10
N ALA A 19 6.18 -14.55 17.88
CA ALA A 19 4.90 -15.14 18.25
C ALA A 19 4.10 -14.18 19.15
N ARG A 20 4.76 -13.56 20.13
CA ARG A 20 4.13 -12.59 21.05
C ARG A 20 3.73 -11.29 20.35
N VAL A 21 4.51 -10.84 19.36
CA VAL A 21 4.15 -9.65 18.58
C VAL A 21 2.91 -9.91 17.73
N ARG A 22 2.75 -11.11 17.15
CA ARG A 22 1.53 -11.51 16.43
C ARG A 22 0.30 -11.54 17.35
N GLU A 23 0.40 -12.19 18.52
CA GLU A 23 -0.68 -12.24 19.51
C GLU A 23 -1.07 -10.85 20.01
N GLY A 24 -0.08 -10.01 20.37
CA GLY A 24 -0.33 -8.65 20.83
C GLY A 24 -0.95 -7.74 19.76
N LEU A 25 -0.56 -7.90 18.49
CA LEU A 25 -1.19 -7.17 17.39
C LEU A 25 -2.63 -7.64 17.15
N ALA A 26 -2.89 -8.94 17.24
CA ALA A 26 -4.22 -9.52 17.15
C ALA A 26 -5.14 -9.04 18.28
N GLU A 27 -4.63 -8.93 19.51
CA GLU A 27 -5.36 -8.37 20.66
C GLU A 27 -5.63 -6.87 20.48
N LEU A 28 -4.61 -6.08 20.09
CA LEU A 28 -4.72 -4.63 19.91
C LEU A 28 -5.77 -4.22 18.87
N PHE A 29 -5.91 -5.01 17.80
CA PHE A 29 -6.87 -4.76 16.72
C PHE A 29 -8.10 -5.70 16.75
N GLN A 30 -8.21 -6.57 17.76
CA GLN A 30 -9.29 -7.55 17.93
C GLN A 30 -9.54 -8.48 16.73
N VAL A 31 -8.48 -8.80 16.00
CA VAL A 31 -8.53 -9.69 14.83
C VAL A 31 -8.64 -11.14 15.31
N ARG A 32 -9.73 -11.81 14.94
CA ARG A 32 -10.02 -13.20 15.36
C ARG A 32 -9.58 -14.26 14.35
N ASP A 33 -9.19 -13.84 13.15
CA ASP A 33 -8.74 -14.74 12.09
C ASP A 33 -7.20 -14.76 12.06
N PRO A 34 -6.54 -15.91 12.34
CA PRO A 34 -5.08 -15.99 12.32
C PRO A 34 -4.50 -15.78 10.91
N LEU A 35 -5.25 -16.08 9.84
CA LEU A 35 -4.76 -15.92 8.46
C LEU A 35 -4.54 -14.44 8.12
N VAL A 36 -5.42 -13.56 8.59
CA VAL A 36 -5.31 -12.10 8.42
C VAL A 36 -4.10 -11.57 9.19
N ILE A 37 -3.78 -12.15 10.36
CA ILE A 37 -2.56 -11.79 11.10
C ILE A 37 -1.31 -12.24 10.34
N ASP A 38 -1.26 -13.47 9.85
CA ASP A 38 -0.10 -13.94 9.07
C ASP A 38 0.10 -13.12 7.79
N GLU A 39 -0.97 -12.65 7.14
CA GLU A 39 -0.92 -11.73 6.00
C GLU A 39 -0.30 -10.36 6.37
N LEU A 40 -0.60 -9.79 7.54
CA LEU A 40 0.02 -8.55 8.03
C LEU A 40 1.54 -8.66 8.28
N PHE A 41 2.07 -9.87 8.43
CA PHE A 41 3.50 -10.14 8.59
C PHE A 41 4.17 -10.70 7.32
N SER A 42 3.52 -10.56 6.15
CA SER A 42 4.06 -10.99 4.85
C SER A 42 5.23 -10.13 4.31
N GLY A 43 5.39 -8.90 4.83
CA GLY A 43 6.32 -7.90 4.30
C GLY A 43 5.64 -6.77 3.50
N ASP A 44 4.37 -6.97 3.11
CA ASP A 44 3.60 -5.95 2.40
C ASP A 44 3.18 -4.79 3.31
N THR A 45 2.98 -3.60 2.72
CA THR A 45 2.66 -2.38 3.49
C THR A 45 1.15 -2.23 3.66
N PHE A 46 0.62 -2.60 4.82
CA PHE A 46 -0.79 -2.48 5.17
C PHE A 46 -1.11 -1.18 5.89
N VAL A 47 -2.26 -0.59 5.60
CA VAL A 47 -2.82 0.54 6.36
C VAL A 47 -3.71 -0.05 7.46
N LEU A 48 -3.25 -0.06 8.71
CA LEU A 48 -4.01 -0.59 9.84
C LEU A 48 -5.19 0.31 10.21
N LEU A 49 -4.97 1.63 10.20
CA LEU A 49 -5.97 2.65 10.46
C LEU A 49 -5.65 3.90 9.63
N SER A 50 -6.66 4.49 9.00
CA SER A 50 -6.53 5.74 8.23
C SER A 50 -7.22 6.92 8.92
N ASN A 51 -6.88 8.13 8.49
CA ASN A 51 -7.54 9.38 8.91
C ASN A 51 -7.52 9.64 10.44
N LEU A 52 -6.47 9.21 11.13
CA LEU A 52 -6.31 9.40 12.57
C LEU A 52 -5.89 10.84 12.92
N GLY A 53 -6.51 11.39 13.97
CA GLY A 53 -6.05 12.65 14.57
C GLY A 53 -4.73 12.46 15.34
N ARG A 54 -3.88 13.50 15.36
CA ARG A 54 -2.51 13.48 15.92
C ARG A 54 -2.36 12.75 17.27
N LYS A 55 -3.30 12.90 18.21
CA LYS A 55 -3.25 12.24 19.53
C LYS A 55 -3.40 10.72 19.37
N SER A 56 -4.53 10.28 18.81
CA SER A 56 -4.82 8.87 18.56
C SER A 56 -3.75 8.19 17.70
N ALA A 57 -3.24 8.88 16.68
CA ALA A 57 -2.13 8.40 15.84
C ALA A 57 -0.87 8.10 16.66
N ALA A 58 -0.48 9.01 17.57
CA ALA A 58 0.65 8.80 18.48
C ALA A 58 0.38 7.69 19.51
N ASP A 59 -0.86 7.60 20.03
CA ASP A 59 -1.25 6.58 21.01
C ASP A 59 -1.18 5.16 20.40
N TYR A 60 -1.65 4.96 19.17
CA TYR A 60 -1.55 3.67 18.47
C TYR A 60 -0.10 3.35 18.05
N PHE A 61 0.65 4.33 17.56
CA PHE A 61 2.07 4.16 17.22
C PHE A 61 2.88 3.66 18.43
N ARG A 62 2.65 4.24 19.62
CA ARG A 62 3.28 3.79 20.87
C ARG A 62 2.86 2.37 21.22
N LYS A 63 1.56 2.05 21.22
CA LYS A 63 1.07 0.69 21.54
C LYS A 63 1.68 -0.40 20.65
N ILE A 64 1.82 -0.16 19.35
CA ILE A 64 2.47 -1.12 18.44
C ILE A 64 3.96 -1.26 18.77
N THR A 65 4.64 -0.14 19.07
CA THR A 65 6.06 -0.11 19.45
C THR A 65 6.29 -0.87 20.78
N ASP A 66 5.42 -0.68 21.77
CA ASP A 66 5.46 -1.33 23.09
C ASP A 66 5.24 -2.85 23.00
N ILE A 67 4.52 -3.32 21.97
CA ILE A 67 4.31 -4.75 21.64
C ILE A 67 5.51 -5.33 20.84
N GLY A 68 6.38 -4.48 20.29
CA GLY A 68 7.55 -4.88 19.51
C GLY A 68 7.40 -4.77 17.99
N GLY A 69 6.31 -4.19 17.47
CA GLY A 69 6.11 -3.96 16.04
C GLY A 69 6.66 -2.60 15.57
N VAL A 70 7.11 -2.53 14.32
CA VAL A 70 7.55 -1.27 13.68
C VAL A 70 6.42 -0.70 12.83
N ALA A 71 5.75 0.33 13.33
CA ALA A 71 4.75 1.10 12.60
C ALA A 71 5.33 2.38 11.99
N GLN A 72 4.66 2.93 10.98
CA GLN A 72 4.99 4.23 10.38
C GLN A 72 3.74 5.13 10.33
N LEU A 73 3.91 6.42 10.59
CA LEU A 73 2.83 7.42 10.49
C LEU A 73 3.01 8.25 9.22
N VAL A 74 2.06 8.13 8.29
CA VAL A 74 2.07 8.82 7.00
C VAL A 74 1.01 9.92 7.02
N PRO A 75 1.33 11.20 6.72
CA PRO A 75 0.31 12.24 6.58
C PRO A 75 -0.67 11.91 5.44
N THR A 76 -1.97 12.01 5.67
CA THR A 76 -2.99 11.59 4.69
C THR A 76 -2.91 12.40 3.36
N GLU A 77 -2.38 13.62 3.39
CA GLU A 77 -2.11 14.45 2.18
C GLU A 77 -1.00 13.87 1.28
N SER A 78 -0.16 12.96 1.79
CA SER A 78 0.90 12.26 1.03
C SER A 78 0.55 10.81 0.67
N SER A 79 -0.66 10.34 1.01
CA SER A 79 -1.14 8.98 0.77
C SER A 79 -1.63 8.81 -0.68
N ALA A 80 -0.72 9.04 -1.64
CA ALA A 80 -0.92 8.85 -3.07
C ALA A 80 -0.08 7.67 -3.58
N ILE A 81 -0.34 6.48 -3.06
CA ILE A 81 0.16 5.21 -3.62
C ILE A 81 -0.94 4.66 -4.55
N PRO A 82 -0.63 4.25 -5.79
CA PRO A 82 -1.64 3.75 -6.71
C PRO A 82 -2.09 2.34 -6.31
N THR A 83 -3.33 2.22 -5.83
CA THR A 83 -3.97 0.93 -5.54
C THR A 83 -4.84 0.48 -6.71
N ASP A 84 -4.33 -0.45 -7.52
CA ASP A 84 -5.13 -1.23 -8.47
C ASP A 84 -5.26 -2.67 -7.97
N ALA A 85 -6.11 -2.85 -6.95
CA ALA A 85 -6.54 -4.14 -6.39
C ALA A 85 -7.84 -3.95 -5.58
N PRO A 86 -8.76 -4.94 -5.54
CA PRO A 86 -10.14 -4.70 -5.13
C PRO A 86 -10.35 -4.64 -3.60
N LYS A 87 -11.25 -3.73 -3.18
CA LYS A 87 -11.71 -3.59 -1.80
C LYS A 87 -12.59 -4.77 -1.39
N GLN A 88 -12.05 -5.74 -0.63
CA GLN A 88 -12.89 -6.69 0.11
C GLN A 88 -13.34 -6.09 1.44
N GLN A 89 -14.59 -5.60 1.46
CA GLN A 89 -15.29 -5.30 2.72
C GLN A 89 -15.81 -6.61 3.33
N VAL A 90 -15.13 -7.11 4.36
CA VAL A 90 -15.63 -8.26 5.14
C VAL A 90 -16.79 -7.80 6.02
N MET A 91 -18.01 -7.95 5.48
CA MET A 91 -19.25 -7.58 6.16
C MET A 91 -19.67 -8.70 7.14
N THR A 92 -19.41 -8.53 8.43
CA THR A 92 -19.82 -9.47 9.48
C THR A 92 -21.33 -9.43 9.73
N ARG A 93 -22.08 -10.31 9.07
CA ARG A 93 -23.50 -10.56 9.37
C ARG A 93 -23.92 -11.98 9.01
N VAL A 94 -24.18 -12.81 10.03
CA VAL A 94 -25.32 -13.75 10.10
C VAL A 94 -25.50 -14.17 11.57
N GLN A 95 -26.73 -14.05 12.08
CA GLN A 95 -27.17 -14.68 13.33
C GLN A 95 -27.59 -16.12 13.04
N LYS A 96 -27.44 -17.06 13.98
CA LYS A 96 -28.43 -18.15 14.06
C LYS A 96 -28.66 -18.66 15.47
N GLU A 97 -29.91 -18.97 15.74
CA GLU A 97 -30.48 -19.28 17.05
C GLU A 97 -30.51 -20.79 17.32
N ASN A 98 -30.74 -21.13 18.59
CA ASN A 98 -30.94 -22.49 19.06
C ASN A 98 -32.28 -23.08 18.59
N THR A 99 -32.28 -24.36 18.19
CA THR A 99 -33.35 -25.32 18.53
C THR A 99 -32.74 -26.72 18.60
N GLY A 100 -33.04 -27.50 19.64
CA GLY A 100 -32.66 -28.90 19.75
C GLY A 100 -33.87 -29.84 19.78
N VAL A 101 -33.70 -31.00 20.43
CA VAL A 101 -34.74 -31.90 20.99
C VAL A 101 -35.19 -33.12 20.15
N PHE A 102 -34.46 -34.24 20.38
CA PHE A 102 -34.94 -35.55 20.88
C PHE A 102 -35.61 -36.67 20.02
N PHE A 103 -35.35 -37.90 20.51
CA PHE A 103 -35.93 -39.24 20.28
C PHE A 103 -35.80 -39.88 18.86
N ALA A 104 -35.61 -41.18 18.62
CA ALA A 104 -35.18 -42.42 19.34
C ALA A 104 -36.02 -43.63 18.86
N SER A 105 -35.45 -44.84 18.98
CA SER A 105 -36.10 -46.17 18.98
C SER A 105 -36.27 -46.95 17.66
N SER A 106 -35.63 -48.12 17.65
CA SER A 106 -35.94 -49.36 16.88
C SER A 106 -37.24 -50.04 17.44
N PRO A 107 -37.71 -51.27 17.07
CA PRO A 107 -37.06 -52.35 16.28
C PRO A 107 -37.97 -53.29 15.40
N HIS A 108 -37.29 -54.26 14.74
CA HIS A 108 -37.72 -55.62 14.33
C HIS A 108 -39.01 -55.88 13.51
N ARG A 109 -38.90 -56.74 12.47
CA ARG A 109 -39.29 -58.18 12.52
C ARG A 109 -39.02 -58.91 11.19
N ALA A 110 -38.57 -60.17 11.27
CA ALA A 110 -38.62 -61.13 10.16
C ALA A 110 -39.46 -62.35 10.59
N ARG A 111 -40.11 -63.03 9.64
CA ARG A 111 -40.33 -64.50 9.61
C ARG A 111 -41.06 -64.94 8.33
N ARG A 112 -40.47 -65.90 7.63
CA ARG A 112 -41.12 -66.80 6.66
C ARG A 112 -41.19 -68.16 7.37
N GLY A 113 -42.32 -68.88 7.26
CA GLY A 113 -42.50 -70.17 7.92
C GLY A 113 -42.17 -71.35 7.02
N GLU A 114 -42.05 -72.54 7.62
CA GLU A 114 -42.16 -73.81 6.90
C GLU A 114 -42.58 -74.94 7.87
N ILE A 115 -43.77 -75.49 7.59
CA ILE A 115 -44.24 -76.89 7.69
C ILE A 115 -44.04 -77.66 9.03
N ILE A 116 -45.17 -78.10 9.58
CA ILE A 116 -45.31 -79.24 10.51
C ILE A 116 -46.09 -80.33 9.78
N SER A 117 -45.75 -81.60 9.99
CA SER A 117 -46.57 -82.77 9.64
C SER A 117 -46.85 -83.58 10.89
N ASP A 118 -48.10 -84.04 11.05
CA ASP A 118 -48.59 -84.73 12.26
C ASP A 118 -48.11 -86.19 12.39
N PRO A 119 -48.08 -86.75 13.61
CA PRO A 119 -47.96 -88.19 13.85
C PRO A 119 -49.32 -88.91 13.84
N ALA A 120 -49.35 -90.14 13.29
CA ALA A 120 -50.52 -91.01 13.34
C ALA A 120 -50.50 -91.93 14.60
N VAL A 121 -51.69 -92.32 15.06
CA VAL A 121 -51.94 -93.03 16.33
C VAL A 121 -52.16 -94.53 16.14
N ASP A 122 -51.89 -95.30 17.20
CA ASP A 122 -52.13 -96.74 17.36
C ASP A 122 -53.49 -97.26 16.87
N THR A 123 -53.49 -98.53 16.45
CA THR A 123 -54.68 -99.40 16.48
C THR A 123 -54.31 -100.78 17.03
N LEU A 124 -54.69 -101.03 18.29
CA LEU A 124 -54.68 -102.36 18.93
C LEU A 124 -55.83 -103.24 18.42
N LEU A 125 -55.67 -104.57 18.48
CA LEU A 125 -56.71 -105.53 18.89
C LEU A 125 -56.17 -106.98 18.97
N GLU A 126 -56.25 -107.57 20.16
CA GLU A 126 -56.31 -109.03 20.35
C GLU A 126 -57.76 -109.54 20.11
N PRO A 127 -58.00 -110.86 20.12
CA PRO A 127 -58.75 -111.36 21.28
C PRO A 127 -58.33 -112.74 21.81
N GLU A 128 -58.85 -113.05 23.00
CA GLU A 128 -58.45 -114.13 23.92
C GLU A 128 -59.51 -115.27 24.06
N GLU A 129 -59.12 -116.30 24.82
CA GLU A 129 -59.92 -117.19 25.69
C GLU A 129 -60.62 -118.51 25.21
N THR A 130 -60.09 -119.64 25.73
CA THR A 130 -60.78 -120.75 26.46
C THR A 130 -61.61 -121.85 25.74
N SER A 131 -61.87 -123.07 26.27
CA SER A 131 -61.22 -123.97 27.26
C SER A 131 -61.90 -125.37 27.30
N ALA A 132 -61.15 -126.43 27.70
CA ALA A 132 -61.59 -127.69 28.38
C ALA A 132 -62.64 -128.65 27.70
N THR A 133 -62.90 -129.92 28.09
CA THR A 133 -62.19 -131.10 28.70
C THR A 133 -63.19 -132.30 28.65
N ILE A 134 -62.76 -133.58 28.80
CA ILE A 134 -63.42 -134.76 29.47
C ILE A 134 -63.03 -136.14 28.84
N LEU A 135 -63.13 -137.21 29.65
CA LEU A 135 -62.43 -138.52 29.59
C LEU A 135 -63.02 -139.67 28.72
N GLU A 136 -62.18 -140.71 28.55
CA GLU A 136 -62.37 -142.18 28.43
C GLU A 136 -63.71 -142.82 28.92
N PRO A 137 -64.09 -144.09 28.55
CA PRO A 137 -63.22 -145.29 28.43
C PRO A 137 -63.56 -146.36 27.34
N ALA A 138 -62.93 -147.55 27.46
CA ALA A 138 -62.95 -148.72 26.56
C ALA A 138 -63.74 -149.93 27.19
N VAL A 139 -64.00 -151.13 26.61
CA VAL A 139 -64.09 -151.78 25.27
C VAL A 139 -64.63 -153.21 25.55
N PRO A 140 -65.74 -153.72 24.95
CA PRO A 140 -65.68 -154.63 23.76
C PRO A 140 -67.01 -154.62 22.94
N PRO A 141 -67.36 -155.62 22.08
CA PRO A 141 -66.60 -156.48 21.17
C PRO A 141 -66.96 -156.23 19.67
N ALA A 142 -66.44 -157.07 18.75
CA ALA A 142 -66.29 -156.79 17.32
C ALA A 142 -67.53 -156.60 16.42
N ASN A 143 -68.78 -156.75 16.90
CA ASN A 143 -69.99 -156.59 16.06
C ASN A 143 -70.63 -155.18 16.10
N GLU A 144 -70.21 -154.29 17.00
CA GLU A 144 -70.75 -152.92 17.08
C GLU A 144 -69.99 -151.89 16.23
N ILE A 145 -68.84 -152.26 15.68
CA ILE A 145 -67.92 -151.33 14.99
C ILE A 145 -68.56 -150.69 13.75
N LEU A 146 -69.48 -151.42 13.08
CA LEU A 146 -70.24 -150.92 11.94
C LEU A 146 -71.33 -149.88 12.30
N ALA A 147 -71.88 -149.92 13.51
CA ALA A 147 -72.89 -148.95 13.95
C ALA A 147 -72.23 -147.62 14.37
N LYS A 148 -71.19 -147.68 15.21
CA LYS A 148 -70.47 -146.49 15.70
C LYS A 148 -69.84 -145.67 14.57
N LEU A 149 -69.42 -146.31 13.47
CA LEU A 149 -68.95 -145.62 12.26
C LEU A 149 -70.07 -144.87 11.51
N GLN A 150 -71.31 -145.36 11.54
CA GLN A 150 -72.46 -144.67 10.93
C GLN A 150 -72.89 -143.47 11.77
N ASP A 151 -72.91 -143.58 13.09
CA ASP A 151 -73.20 -142.47 14.01
C ASP A 151 -72.13 -141.39 13.98
N LEU A 152 -70.84 -141.74 13.93
CA LEU A 152 -69.76 -140.77 13.73
C LEU A 152 -69.88 -140.06 12.37
N LYS A 153 -70.30 -140.76 11.31
CA LYS A 153 -70.54 -140.17 9.99
C LYS A 153 -71.75 -139.24 9.98
N LEU A 154 -72.80 -139.54 10.74
CA LEU A 154 -73.96 -138.66 10.96
C LEU A 154 -73.59 -137.43 11.79
N ASN A 155 -72.87 -137.60 12.91
CA ASN A 155 -72.41 -136.50 13.76
C ASN A 155 -71.38 -135.60 13.06
N ALA A 156 -70.49 -136.16 12.23
CA ALA A 156 -69.63 -135.37 11.36
C ALA A 156 -70.45 -134.57 10.33
N LYS A 157 -71.48 -135.17 9.71
CA LYS A 157 -72.39 -134.46 8.80
C LYS A 157 -73.20 -133.36 9.49
N THR A 158 -73.70 -133.56 10.70
CA THR A 158 -74.45 -132.51 11.44
C THR A 158 -73.53 -131.38 11.88
N ARG A 159 -72.34 -131.67 12.42
CA ARG A 159 -71.32 -130.66 12.75
C ARG A 159 -70.81 -129.91 11.51
N HIS A 160 -70.64 -130.60 10.38
CA HIS A 160 -70.29 -129.94 9.12
C HIS A 160 -71.43 -129.04 8.63
N LYS A 161 -72.69 -129.47 8.75
CA LYS A 161 -73.88 -128.69 8.37
C LYS A 161 -74.10 -127.49 9.31
N SER A 162 -73.78 -127.59 10.60
CA SER A 162 -73.82 -126.44 11.52
C SER A 162 -72.69 -125.46 11.28
N LYS A 163 -71.44 -125.92 11.06
CA LYS A 163 -70.34 -125.04 10.63
C LYS A 163 -70.63 -124.34 9.30
N LEU A 164 -71.26 -125.03 8.33
CA LEU A 164 -71.67 -124.41 7.06
C LEU A 164 -72.74 -123.32 7.27
N LYS A 165 -73.67 -123.52 8.21
CA LYS A 165 -74.63 -122.47 8.61
C LYS A 165 -73.94 -121.30 9.30
N GLN A 166 -73.04 -121.56 10.25
CA GLN A 166 -72.30 -120.51 10.97
C GLN A 166 -71.42 -119.69 10.02
N LEU A 167 -70.68 -120.35 9.12
CA LEU A 167 -69.90 -119.66 8.08
C LEU A 167 -70.79 -118.92 7.09
N SER A 168 -71.96 -119.45 6.72
CA SER A 168 -72.92 -118.75 5.87
C SER A 168 -73.57 -117.54 6.57
N GLN A 169 -73.71 -117.59 7.90
CA GLN A 169 -74.23 -116.48 8.70
C GLN A 169 -73.17 -115.40 8.90
N MET A 170 -71.94 -115.76 9.30
CA MET A 170 -70.80 -114.84 9.32
C MET A 170 -70.53 -114.22 7.94
N GLN A 171 -70.64 -114.99 6.86
CA GLN A 171 -70.51 -114.46 5.50
C GLN A 171 -71.65 -113.50 5.14
N LYS A 172 -72.82 -113.60 5.79
CA LYS A 172 -73.90 -112.64 5.63
C LYS A 172 -73.67 -111.39 6.49
N GLU A 173 -73.32 -111.56 7.75
CA GLU A 173 -72.97 -110.47 8.68
C GLU A 173 -71.82 -109.63 8.11
N VAL A 174 -70.71 -110.24 7.69
CA VAL A 174 -69.60 -109.55 7.02
C VAL A 174 -70.01 -108.89 5.70
N LYS A 175 -71.04 -109.39 4.99
CA LYS A 175 -71.57 -108.70 3.80
C LYS A 175 -72.42 -107.49 4.17
N ASP A 176 -73.29 -107.62 5.17
CA ASP A 176 -74.18 -106.56 5.63
C ASP A 176 -73.36 -105.44 6.33
N GLU A 177 -72.30 -105.81 7.07
CA GLU A 177 -71.28 -104.90 7.62
C GLU A 177 -70.47 -104.22 6.52
N ASN A 178 -69.93 -104.94 5.52
CA ASN A 178 -69.23 -104.31 4.40
C ASN A 178 -70.14 -103.37 3.59
N VAL A 179 -71.42 -103.71 3.39
CA VAL A 179 -72.39 -102.85 2.69
C VAL A 179 -72.71 -101.59 3.50
N SER A 180 -72.85 -101.69 4.82
CA SER A 180 -73.07 -100.52 5.68
C SER A 180 -71.82 -99.64 5.84
N ALA A 181 -70.63 -100.24 5.95
CA ALA A 181 -69.35 -99.53 5.94
C ALA A 181 -69.12 -98.80 4.61
N LEU A 182 -69.35 -99.45 3.46
CA LEU A 182 -69.28 -98.82 2.15
C LEU A 182 -70.26 -97.65 2.03
N LYS A 183 -71.50 -97.80 2.54
CA LYS A 183 -72.50 -96.74 2.52
C LYS A 183 -72.12 -95.55 3.41
N ASN A 184 -71.49 -95.80 4.57
CA ASN A 184 -70.97 -94.72 5.41
C ASN A 184 -69.81 -93.99 4.71
N VAL A 185 -68.89 -94.71 4.08
CA VAL A 185 -67.79 -94.13 3.28
C VAL A 185 -68.31 -93.35 2.07
N GLU A 186 -69.41 -93.78 1.43
CA GLU A 186 -70.08 -93.01 0.38
C GLU A 186 -70.63 -91.67 0.92
N VAL A 187 -71.32 -91.68 2.07
CA VAL A 187 -71.85 -90.46 2.71
C VAL A 187 -70.71 -89.52 3.15
N GLU A 188 -69.65 -90.05 3.76
CA GLU A 188 -68.46 -89.27 4.15
C GLU A 188 -67.76 -88.66 2.94
N ARG A 189 -67.66 -89.41 1.83
CA ARG A 189 -67.10 -88.92 0.57
C ARG A 189 -67.96 -87.83 -0.06
N GLU A 190 -69.29 -87.96 -0.05
CA GLU A 190 -70.21 -86.93 -0.54
C GLU A 190 -70.15 -85.66 0.31
N ALA A 191 -70.09 -85.80 1.64
CA ALA A 191 -69.91 -84.68 2.57
C ALA A 191 -68.57 -83.96 2.35
N ALA A 192 -67.47 -84.72 2.20
CA ALA A 192 -66.14 -84.16 1.92
C ALA A 192 -66.09 -83.46 0.55
N LEU A 193 -66.77 -83.99 -0.47
CA LEU A 193 -66.90 -83.34 -1.79
C LEU A 193 -67.76 -82.08 -1.74
N LEU A 194 -68.77 -82.01 -0.87
CA LEU A 194 -69.55 -80.80 -0.65
C LEU A 194 -68.69 -79.73 0.03
N ALA A 195 -68.05 -80.07 1.15
CA ALA A 195 -67.17 -79.16 1.89
C ALA A 195 -66.01 -78.63 1.02
N ALA A 196 -65.41 -79.48 0.18
CA ALA A 196 -64.37 -79.06 -0.75
C ALA A 196 -64.88 -78.08 -1.82
N LYS A 197 -66.14 -78.21 -2.28
CA LYS A 197 -66.76 -77.24 -3.20
C LYS A 197 -67.09 -75.92 -2.52
N GLU A 198 -67.54 -75.97 -1.27
CA GLU A 198 -67.83 -74.77 -0.46
C GLU A 198 -66.55 -73.99 -0.15
N GLU A 199 -65.47 -74.65 0.28
CA GLU A 199 -64.17 -74.01 0.48
C GLU A 199 -63.56 -73.51 -0.84
N PHE A 200 -63.72 -74.24 -1.96
CA PHE A 200 -63.30 -73.72 -3.28
C PHE A 200 -64.06 -72.43 -3.65
N ALA A 201 -65.38 -72.41 -3.49
CA ALA A 201 -66.19 -71.22 -3.76
C ALA A 201 -65.82 -70.04 -2.85
N ARG A 202 -65.55 -70.31 -1.57
CA ARG A 202 -65.08 -69.31 -0.59
C ARG A 202 -63.71 -68.74 -0.95
N LEU A 203 -62.76 -69.59 -1.33
CA LEU A 203 -61.44 -69.16 -1.79
C LEU A 203 -61.52 -68.34 -3.09
N GLN A 204 -62.39 -68.73 -4.02
CA GLN A 204 -62.63 -67.98 -5.25
C GLN A 204 -63.26 -66.60 -4.99
N GLN A 205 -64.15 -66.49 -4.00
CA GLN A 205 -64.69 -65.20 -3.54
C GLN A 205 -63.59 -64.33 -2.91
N LEU A 206 -62.78 -64.88 -1.99
CA LEU A 206 -61.66 -64.15 -1.36
C LEU A 206 -60.60 -63.71 -2.39
N GLU A 207 -60.34 -64.51 -3.43
CA GLU A 207 -59.45 -64.13 -4.53
C GLU A 207 -60.03 -62.97 -5.35
N ALA A 208 -61.34 -62.99 -5.64
CA ALA A 208 -62.03 -61.92 -6.34
C ALA A 208 -62.06 -60.62 -5.52
N GLU A 209 -62.37 -60.69 -4.22
CA GLU A 209 -62.34 -59.56 -3.29
C GLU A 209 -60.93 -58.95 -3.18
N SER A 210 -59.90 -59.79 -3.08
CA SER A 210 -58.50 -59.35 -3.04
C SER A 210 -58.07 -58.66 -4.34
N LYS A 211 -58.47 -59.19 -5.50
CA LYS A 211 -58.24 -58.55 -6.80
C LYS A 211 -58.96 -57.20 -6.91
N GLU A 212 -60.22 -57.13 -6.50
CA GLU A 212 -60.99 -55.88 -6.53
C GLU A 212 -60.39 -54.82 -5.58
N GLN A 213 -59.88 -55.22 -4.42
CA GLN A 213 -59.15 -54.33 -3.50
C GLN A 213 -57.82 -53.85 -4.09
N LEU A 214 -57.07 -54.73 -4.75
CA LEU A 214 -55.84 -54.39 -5.46
C LEU A 214 -56.11 -53.40 -6.59
N ASP A 215 -57.09 -53.65 -7.46
CA ASP A 215 -57.47 -52.77 -8.56
C ASP A 215 -57.94 -51.39 -8.05
N LYS A 216 -58.71 -51.34 -6.96
CA LYS A 216 -59.08 -50.09 -6.28
C LYS A 216 -57.84 -49.34 -5.78
N SER A 217 -56.90 -50.03 -5.12
CA SER A 217 -55.67 -49.40 -4.61
C SER A 217 -54.77 -48.87 -5.73
N LEU A 218 -54.61 -49.63 -6.82
CA LEU A 218 -53.83 -49.23 -7.99
C LEU A 218 -54.47 -48.06 -8.72
N SER A 219 -55.81 -48.04 -8.82
CA SER A 219 -56.56 -46.91 -9.39
C SER A 219 -56.32 -45.62 -8.59
N ILE A 220 -56.43 -45.67 -7.25
CA ILE A 220 -56.17 -44.53 -6.36
C ILE A 220 -54.72 -44.04 -6.51
N LEU A 221 -53.74 -44.95 -6.44
CA LEU A 221 -52.32 -44.59 -6.58
C LEU A 221 -52.02 -43.97 -7.95
N SER A 222 -52.60 -44.50 -9.03
CA SER A 222 -52.40 -43.94 -10.39
C SER A 222 -52.99 -42.53 -10.53
N ALA A 223 -54.11 -42.25 -9.86
CA ALA A 223 -54.72 -40.92 -9.82
C ALA A 223 -53.85 -39.94 -9.01
N GLU A 224 -53.35 -40.37 -7.85
CA GLU A 224 -52.41 -39.57 -7.05
C GLU A 224 -51.09 -39.28 -7.79
N GLU A 225 -50.53 -40.27 -8.50
CA GLU A 225 -49.33 -40.08 -9.32
C GLU A 225 -49.56 -39.09 -10.46
N ALA A 226 -50.70 -39.18 -11.16
CA ALA A 226 -51.08 -38.23 -12.19
C ALA A 226 -51.25 -36.81 -11.63
N GLU A 227 -51.89 -36.65 -10.47
CA GLU A 227 -52.05 -35.34 -9.83
C GLU A 227 -50.70 -34.76 -9.39
N LYS A 228 -49.86 -35.55 -8.70
CA LYS A 228 -48.50 -35.15 -8.28
C LYS A 228 -47.65 -34.75 -9.49
N LYS A 229 -47.68 -35.53 -10.57
CA LYS A 229 -46.99 -35.24 -11.83
C LYS A 229 -47.47 -33.94 -12.46
N HIS A 230 -48.78 -33.70 -12.55
CA HIS A 230 -49.33 -32.45 -13.07
C HIS A 230 -49.00 -31.25 -12.19
N LYS A 231 -49.03 -31.39 -10.86
CA LYS A 231 -48.68 -30.34 -9.90
C LYS A 231 -47.21 -29.93 -10.03
N LEU A 232 -46.29 -30.90 -10.06
CA LEU A 232 -44.86 -30.68 -10.29
C LEU A 232 -44.60 -30.05 -11.67
N GLN A 233 -45.28 -30.54 -12.72
CA GLN A 233 -45.12 -29.99 -14.07
C GLN A 233 -45.59 -28.52 -14.17
N ARG A 234 -46.66 -28.13 -13.44
CA ARG A 234 -47.09 -26.73 -13.33
C ARG A 234 -46.06 -25.88 -12.59
N GLN A 235 -45.51 -26.39 -11.47
CA GLN A 235 -44.45 -25.69 -10.72
C GLN A 235 -43.18 -25.49 -11.56
N ILE A 236 -42.73 -26.52 -12.30
CA ILE A 236 -41.58 -26.42 -13.22
C ILE A 236 -41.84 -25.35 -14.30
N LYS A 237 -43.03 -25.34 -14.92
CA LYS A 237 -43.39 -24.29 -15.89
C LYS A 237 -43.36 -22.89 -15.27
N GLN A 238 -43.96 -22.71 -14.10
CA GLN A 238 -44.00 -21.43 -13.40
C GLN A 238 -42.58 -20.93 -13.04
N VAL A 239 -41.71 -21.81 -12.55
CA VAL A 239 -40.30 -21.47 -12.26
C VAL A 239 -39.55 -21.11 -13.55
N ASN A 240 -39.73 -21.87 -14.64
CA ASN A 240 -39.09 -21.58 -15.93
C ASN A 240 -39.58 -20.26 -16.56
N GLU A 241 -40.85 -19.90 -16.39
CA GLU A 241 -41.40 -18.62 -16.82
C GLU A 241 -40.85 -17.47 -15.96
N GLN A 242 -40.71 -17.67 -14.64
CA GLN A 242 -40.09 -16.71 -13.73
C GLN A 242 -38.61 -16.49 -14.05
N THR A 243 -37.82 -17.55 -14.26
CA THR A 243 -36.40 -17.41 -14.63
C THR A 243 -36.23 -16.78 -16.01
N ALA A 244 -37.05 -17.13 -17.00
CA ALA A 244 -37.00 -16.49 -18.32
C ALA A 244 -37.39 -15.00 -18.29
N THR A 245 -38.32 -14.59 -17.41
CA THR A 245 -38.64 -13.16 -17.24
C THR A 245 -37.61 -12.39 -16.42
N ALA A 246 -36.92 -13.05 -15.48
CA ALA A 246 -35.77 -12.49 -14.78
C ALA A 246 -34.59 -12.28 -15.75
N GLN A 247 -34.20 -13.33 -16.49
CA GLN A 247 -33.12 -13.27 -17.49
C GLN A 247 -33.32 -12.14 -18.50
N LYS A 248 -34.54 -11.97 -19.05
CA LYS A 248 -34.83 -10.86 -19.98
C LYS A 248 -34.72 -9.47 -19.35
N LYS A 249 -34.98 -9.33 -18.04
CA LYS A 249 -34.76 -8.08 -17.32
C LYS A 249 -33.28 -7.84 -17.08
N ASP A 250 -32.54 -8.88 -16.70
CA ASP A 250 -31.11 -8.81 -16.44
C ASP A 250 -30.30 -8.56 -17.72
N GLU A 251 -30.70 -9.13 -18.86
CA GLU A 251 -30.19 -8.81 -20.20
C GLU A 251 -30.50 -7.35 -20.58
N GLY A 252 -31.70 -6.87 -20.29
CA GLY A 252 -32.10 -5.48 -20.51
C GLY A 252 -31.32 -4.48 -19.66
N THR A 253 -31.03 -4.80 -18.39
CA THR A 253 -30.21 -3.92 -17.54
C THR A 253 -28.72 -4.01 -17.89
N ALA A 254 -28.20 -5.20 -18.22
CA ALA A 254 -26.83 -5.36 -18.68
C ALA A 254 -26.54 -4.60 -19.98
N THR A 255 -27.45 -4.68 -20.95
CA THR A 255 -27.30 -3.92 -22.22
C THR A 255 -27.39 -2.41 -21.99
N GLN A 256 -28.28 -1.93 -21.11
CA GLN A 256 -28.33 -0.51 -20.74
C GLN A 256 -27.04 -0.04 -20.04
N LEU A 257 -26.52 -0.82 -19.08
CA LEU A 257 -25.29 -0.49 -18.36
C LEU A 257 -24.07 -0.43 -19.29
N GLU A 258 -23.99 -1.28 -20.32
CA GLU A 258 -22.90 -1.21 -21.30
C GLU A 258 -23.05 -0.01 -22.25
N ILE A 259 -24.28 0.37 -22.62
CA ILE A 259 -24.56 1.62 -23.34
C ILE A 259 -24.10 2.83 -22.50
N ASP A 260 -24.51 2.90 -21.24
CA ASP A 260 -24.18 3.99 -20.31
C ASP A 260 -22.66 4.05 -20.06
N ARG A 261 -22.00 2.90 -19.88
CA ARG A 261 -20.55 2.78 -19.79
C ARG A 261 -19.86 3.35 -21.03
N SER A 262 -20.31 2.96 -22.22
CA SER A 262 -19.72 3.44 -23.49
C SER A 262 -19.94 4.94 -23.68
N ALA A 263 -21.06 5.49 -23.20
CA ALA A 263 -21.34 6.92 -23.23
C ALA A 263 -20.43 7.69 -22.26
N CYS A 264 -20.27 7.19 -21.02
CA CYS A 264 -19.33 7.74 -20.04
C CYS A 264 -17.87 7.69 -20.53
N GLN A 265 -17.45 6.60 -21.17
CA GLN A 265 -16.12 6.49 -21.78
C GLN A 265 -15.91 7.55 -22.87
N LYS A 266 -16.84 7.67 -23.84
CA LYS A 266 -16.76 8.69 -24.91
C LYS A 266 -16.77 10.13 -24.37
N LEU A 267 -17.46 10.39 -23.25
CA LEU A 267 -17.42 11.69 -22.58
C LEU A 267 -16.07 11.94 -21.89
N ALA A 268 -15.49 10.93 -21.25
CA ALA A 268 -14.17 11.00 -20.63
C ALA A 268 -13.05 11.18 -21.68
N GLU A 269 -13.11 10.48 -22.81
CA GLU A 269 -12.19 10.64 -23.94
C GLU A 269 -12.20 12.09 -24.45
N LYS A 270 -13.39 12.64 -24.73
CA LYS A 270 -13.56 14.03 -25.18
C LYS A 270 -13.05 15.07 -24.17
N THR A 271 -13.24 14.85 -22.87
CA THR A 271 -12.71 15.78 -21.85
C THR A 271 -11.19 15.66 -21.74
N ILE A 272 -10.62 14.46 -21.81
CA ILE A 272 -9.17 14.23 -21.84
C ILE A 272 -8.54 14.89 -23.08
N GLU A 273 -9.14 14.73 -24.27
CA GLU A 273 -8.69 15.39 -25.50
C GLU A 273 -8.74 16.92 -25.37
N SER A 274 -9.84 17.48 -24.86
CA SER A 274 -9.97 18.92 -24.62
C SER A 274 -8.93 19.46 -23.63
N LEU A 275 -8.63 18.71 -22.56
CA LEU A 275 -7.60 19.06 -21.59
C LEU A 275 -6.19 18.97 -22.19
N ARG A 276 -5.89 17.92 -22.96
CA ARG A 276 -4.61 17.77 -23.68
C ARG A 276 -4.38 18.92 -24.65
N ALA A 277 -5.40 19.32 -25.41
CA ALA A 277 -5.32 20.47 -26.31
C ALA A 277 -5.05 21.80 -25.56
N LYS A 278 -5.69 22.01 -24.40
CA LYS A 278 -5.42 23.18 -23.53
C LYS A 278 -4.01 23.18 -22.96
N ILE A 279 -3.51 22.02 -22.52
CA ILE A 279 -2.14 21.87 -22.02
C ILE A 279 -1.14 22.21 -23.13
N ALA A 280 -1.27 21.60 -24.31
CA ALA A 280 -0.39 21.87 -25.46
C ALA A 280 -0.38 23.37 -25.86
N ALA A 281 -1.56 24.01 -25.92
CA ALA A 281 -1.66 25.44 -26.20
C ALA A 281 -0.96 26.31 -25.12
N SER A 282 -1.07 25.92 -23.84
CA SER A 282 -0.36 26.61 -22.75
C SER A 282 1.16 26.41 -22.79
N GLU A 283 1.64 25.21 -23.15
CA GLU A 283 3.07 24.93 -23.32
C GLU A 283 3.66 25.71 -24.50
N GLU A 284 2.94 25.83 -25.62
CA GLU A 284 3.36 26.69 -26.73
C GLU A 284 3.43 28.15 -26.32
N GLN A 285 2.45 28.64 -25.52
CA GLN A 285 2.47 30.01 -25.05
C GLN A 285 3.67 30.28 -24.14
N VAL A 286 3.93 29.40 -23.17
CA VAL A 286 5.13 29.50 -22.31
C VAL A 286 6.42 29.48 -23.12
N LYS A 287 6.51 28.67 -24.18
CA LYS A 287 7.67 28.69 -25.10
C LYS A 287 7.83 30.03 -25.83
N ARG A 288 6.74 30.66 -26.28
CA ARG A 288 6.78 32.01 -26.89
C ARG A 288 7.21 33.07 -25.87
N ASP A 289 6.66 33.00 -24.66
CA ASP A 289 6.93 33.97 -23.59
C ASP A 289 8.40 33.88 -23.12
N LEU A 290 8.95 32.66 -23.00
CA LEU A 290 10.38 32.45 -22.70
C LEU A 290 11.29 33.02 -23.79
N LEU A 291 10.99 32.76 -25.07
CA LEU A 291 11.76 33.33 -26.19
C LEU A 291 11.69 34.86 -26.22
N ALA A 292 10.55 35.46 -25.86
CA ALA A 292 10.41 36.90 -25.74
C ALA A 292 11.25 37.47 -24.56
N ILE A 293 11.30 36.77 -23.42
CA ILE A 293 12.14 37.12 -22.28
C ILE A 293 13.63 37.03 -22.65
N ASP A 294 14.05 35.97 -23.34
CA ASP A 294 15.44 35.78 -23.77
C ASP A 294 15.90 36.89 -24.74
N LEU A 295 15.03 37.29 -25.68
CA LEU A 295 15.27 38.43 -26.57
C LEU A 295 15.41 39.75 -25.79
N LEU A 296 14.50 40.03 -24.85
CA LEU A 296 14.58 41.23 -24.01
C LEU A 296 15.84 41.26 -23.13
N GLN A 297 16.31 40.10 -22.66
CA GLN A 297 17.58 40.00 -21.92
C GLN A 297 18.79 40.30 -22.82
N GLN A 298 18.79 39.82 -24.08
CA GLN A 298 19.84 40.11 -25.05
C GLN A 298 19.87 41.61 -25.42
N GLU A 299 18.70 42.21 -25.68
CA GLU A 299 18.57 43.65 -25.96
C GLU A 299 19.05 44.50 -24.78
N ALA A 300 18.59 44.19 -23.55
CA ALA A 300 19.03 44.88 -22.35
C ALA A 300 20.54 44.73 -22.09
N GLY A 301 21.09 43.55 -22.35
CA GLY A 301 22.54 43.29 -22.29
C GLY A 301 23.33 44.12 -23.29
N ALA A 302 22.85 44.23 -24.54
CA ALA A 302 23.47 45.05 -25.57
C ALA A 302 23.43 46.54 -25.24
N VAL A 303 22.30 47.05 -24.74
CA VAL A 303 22.18 48.46 -24.27
C VAL A 303 23.13 48.74 -23.11
N LEU A 304 23.24 47.82 -22.15
CA LEU A 304 24.18 47.95 -21.02
C LEU A 304 25.64 48.01 -21.51
N GLN A 305 26.04 47.13 -22.44
CA GLN A 305 27.37 47.14 -23.03
C GLN A 305 27.65 48.44 -23.81
N GLN A 306 26.66 48.95 -24.55
CA GLN A 306 26.77 50.20 -25.30
C GLN A 306 26.96 51.40 -24.37
N GLU A 307 26.20 51.49 -23.27
CA GLU A 307 26.38 52.54 -22.27
C GLU A 307 27.70 52.42 -21.51
N GLN A 308 28.15 51.20 -21.18
CA GLN A 308 29.48 50.97 -20.61
C GLN A 308 30.60 51.45 -21.54
N ALA A 309 30.54 51.11 -22.83
CA ALA A 309 31.50 51.59 -23.83
C ALA A 309 31.45 53.12 -23.99
N ARG A 310 30.27 53.73 -24.00
CA ARG A 310 30.09 55.19 -24.05
C ARG A 310 30.69 55.89 -22.83
N LEU A 311 30.50 55.32 -21.64
CA LEU A 311 31.06 55.84 -20.39
C LEU A 311 32.58 55.66 -20.33
N ALA A 312 33.12 54.55 -20.83
CA ALA A 312 34.56 54.32 -20.94
C ALA A 312 35.23 55.35 -21.86
N MET A 313 34.73 55.53 -23.09
CA MET A 313 35.21 56.57 -24.02
C MET A 313 35.14 57.98 -23.41
N LYS A 314 34.08 58.27 -22.64
CA LYS A 314 33.95 59.55 -21.94
C LYS A 314 34.97 59.70 -20.79
N ALA A 315 35.25 58.63 -20.04
CA ALA A 315 36.26 58.64 -19.00
C ALA A 315 37.68 58.83 -19.58
N GLU A 316 38.01 58.14 -20.67
CA GLU A 316 39.28 58.28 -21.39
C GLU A 316 39.48 59.71 -21.90
N SER A 317 38.52 60.27 -22.63
CA SER A 317 38.59 61.66 -23.12
C SER A 317 38.69 62.71 -21.99
N LEU A 318 38.04 62.49 -20.85
CA LEU A 318 38.21 63.36 -19.67
C LEU A 318 39.58 63.20 -19.02
N GLN A 319 40.15 61.99 -19.01
CA GLN A 319 41.49 61.71 -18.53
C GLN A 319 42.55 62.35 -19.42
N GLU A 320 42.40 62.28 -20.75
CA GLU A 320 43.25 62.98 -21.71
C GLU A 320 43.18 64.50 -21.53
N ALA A 321 41.97 65.07 -21.45
CA ALA A 321 41.77 66.50 -21.22
C ALA A 321 42.39 66.97 -19.89
N TYR A 322 42.27 66.17 -18.83
CA TYR A 322 42.92 66.42 -17.54
C TYR A 322 44.45 66.40 -17.66
N GLN A 323 45.03 65.39 -18.33
CA GLN A 323 46.48 65.30 -18.55
C GLN A 323 47.00 66.48 -19.37
N GLN A 324 46.29 66.89 -20.42
CA GLN A 324 46.62 68.07 -21.23
C GLN A 324 46.62 69.35 -20.39
N ALA A 325 45.57 69.57 -19.57
CA ALA A 325 45.47 70.73 -18.70
C ALA A 325 46.57 70.77 -17.61
N ILE A 326 46.92 69.63 -17.02
CA ILE A 326 48.03 69.55 -16.05
C ILE A 326 49.38 69.83 -16.74
N ASN A 327 49.58 69.34 -17.96
CA ASN A 327 50.82 69.57 -18.71
C ASN A 327 50.95 71.04 -19.16
N SER A 328 49.88 71.68 -19.63
CA SER A 328 49.91 73.12 -19.96
C SER A 328 50.18 73.99 -18.73
N LEU A 329 49.57 73.70 -17.58
CA LEU A 329 49.85 74.39 -16.32
C LEU A 329 51.29 74.17 -15.82
N ARG A 330 51.90 72.99 -16.08
CA ARG A 330 53.31 72.74 -15.78
C ARG A 330 54.24 73.57 -16.66
N ILE A 331 53.95 73.66 -17.98
CA ILE A 331 54.73 74.47 -18.92
C ILE A 331 54.64 75.95 -18.53
N GLN A 332 53.43 76.48 -18.34
CA GLN A 332 53.22 77.87 -17.89
C GLN A 332 53.96 78.19 -16.59
N ARG A 333 53.98 77.25 -15.63
CA ARG A 333 54.74 77.41 -14.39
C ARG A 333 56.25 77.48 -14.67
N GLN A 334 56.79 76.60 -15.50
CA GLN A 334 58.21 76.59 -15.85
C GLN A 334 58.61 77.86 -16.62
N GLU A 335 57.77 78.36 -17.52
CA GLU A 335 57.97 79.64 -18.22
C GLU A 335 58.01 80.81 -17.24
N HIS A 336 57.07 80.87 -16.30
CA HIS A 336 57.02 81.92 -15.27
C HIS A 336 58.19 81.82 -14.28
N GLU A 337 58.59 80.61 -13.87
CA GLU A 337 59.80 80.37 -13.05
C GLU A 337 61.06 80.85 -13.79
N GLN A 338 61.18 80.58 -15.10
CA GLN A 338 62.30 81.06 -15.92
C GLN A 338 62.30 82.59 -16.06
N GLN A 339 61.13 83.20 -16.30
CA GLN A 339 60.97 84.67 -16.35
C GLN A 339 61.43 85.32 -15.05
N GLN A 340 60.97 84.81 -13.90
CA GLN A 340 61.40 85.31 -12.58
C GLN A 340 62.91 85.14 -12.36
N ILE A 341 63.51 84.02 -12.79
CA ILE A 341 64.96 83.83 -12.73
C ILE A 341 65.70 84.85 -13.59
N THR A 342 65.21 85.16 -14.80
CA THR A 342 65.81 86.20 -15.66
C THR A 342 65.69 87.59 -15.03
N GLU A 343 64.51 87.99 -14.54
CA GLU A 343 64.30 89.28 -13.85
C GLU A 343 65.21 89.44 -12.62
N VAL A 344 65.33 88.39 -11.79
CA VAL A 344 66.20 88.41 -10.61
C VAL A 344 67.68 88.51 -11.00
N ASN A 345 68.10 87.88 -12.10
CA ASN A 345 69.46 88.00 -12.62
C ASN A 345 69.74 89.39 -13.22
N GLU A 346 68.78 89.99 -13.92
CA GLU A 346 68.87 91.37 -14.42
C GLU A 346 68.97 92.37 -13.27
N ILE A 347 68.10 92.26 -12.25
CA ILE A 347 68.17 93.07 -11.03
C ILE A 347 69.52 92.89 -10.33
N ARG A 348 70.06 91.66 -10.26
CA ARG A 348 71.40 91.42 -9.69
C ARG A 348 72.50 92.10 -10.50
N HIS A 349 72.43 92.05 -11.82
CA HIS A 349 73.39 92.70 -12.71
C HIS A 349 73.32 94.24 -12.60
N LEU A 350 72.11 94.81 -12.58
CA LEU A 350 71.90 96.25 -12.38
C LEU A 350 72.43 96.72 -11.02
N ARG A 351 72.24 95.93 -9.94
CA ARG A 351 72.86 96.20 -8.63
C ARG A 351 74.38 96.20 -8.73
N GLN A 352 75.00 95.18 -9.32
CA GLN A 352 76.46 95.14 -9.51
C GLN A 352 77.00 96.32 -10.33
N LEU A 353 76.26 96.82 -11.32
CA LEU A 353 76.63 98.02 -12.07
C LEU A 353 76.52 99.29 -11.21
N ALA A 354 75.46 99.41 -10.41
CA ALA A 354 75.29 100.53 -9.47
C ALA A 354 76.38 100.52 -8.39
N ASP A 355 76.68 99.36 -7.81
CA ASP A 355 77.73 99.18 -6.80
C ASP A 355 79.10 99.60 -7.36
N ARG A 356 79.47 99.15 -8.57
CA ARG A 356 80.70 99.59 -9.26
C ARG A 356 80.71 101.10 -9.51
N ALA A 357 79.61 101.68 -9.98
CA ALA A 357 79.52 103.13 -10.21
C ALA A 357 79.63 103.94 -8.89
N HIS A 358 79.18 103.37 -7.76
CA HIS A 358 79.40 103.93 -6.43
C HIS A 358 80.87 103.82 -6.00
N GLU A 359 81.52 102.67 -6.21
CA GLU A 359 82.96 102.46 -5.94
C GLU A 359 83.83 103.41 -6.77
N ASP A 360 83.59 103.53 -8.08
CA ASP A 360 84.29 104.46 -8.97
C ASP A 360 84.14 105.91 -8.52
N ARG A 361 82.92 106.31 -8.12
CA ARG A 361 82.65 107.67 -7.62
C ARG A 361 83.33 107.93 -6.27
N LEU A 362 83.41 106.94 -5.39
CA LEU A 362 84.18 107.04 -4.13
C LEU A 362 85.68 107.15 -4.43
N ALA A 363 86.21 106.39 -5.39
CA ALA A 363 87.60 106.47 -5.82
C ALA A 363 87.93 107.84 -6.47
N GLU A 364 87.02 108.44 -7.24
CA GLU A 364 87.17 109.82 -7.73
C GLU A 364 87.19 110.85 -6.59
N LEU A 365 86.26 110.75 -5.63
CA LEU A 365 86.19 111.67 -4.49
C LEU A 365 87.47 111.57 -3.65
N TRP A 366 87.94 110.34 -3.38
CA TRP A 366 89.18 110.10 -2.66
C TRP A 366 90.41 110.66 -3.39
N LYS A 367 90.49 110.51 -4.73
CA LYS A 367 91.55 111.14 -5.54
C LYS A 367 91.51 112.67 -5.45
N ARG A 368 90.31 113.29 -5.49
CA ARG A 368 90.16 114.75 -5.34
C ARG A 368 90.54 115.23 -3.94
N GLU A 369 90.16 114.48 -2.90
CA GLU A 369 90.55 114.75 -1.51
C GLU A 369 92.07 114.62 -1.33
N GLN A 370 92.70 113.58 -1.88
CA GLN A 370 94.15 113.41 -1.86
C GLN A 370 94.87 114.55 -2.60
N GLN A 371 94.40 114.96 -3.78
CA GLN A 371 94.93 116.12 -4.49
C GLN A 371 94.78 117.42 -3.69
N PHE A 372 93.64 117.63 -3.05
CA PHE A 372 93.41 118.80 -2.19
C PHE A 372 94.35 118.81 -0.99
N ASN A 373 94.52 117.67 -0.30
CA ASN A 373 95.45 117.53 0.82
C ASN A 373 96.91 117.77 0.39
N ASN A 374 97.33 117.23 -0.76
CA ASN A 374 98.65 117.51 -1.33
C ASN A 374 98.82 119.01 -1.62
N ASN A 375 97.86 119.67 -2.28
CA ASN A 375 97.92 121.11 -2.56
C ASN A 375 97.98 121.96 -1.27
N VAL A 376 97.26 121.55 -0.22
CA VAL A 376 97.34 122.21 1.11
C VAL A 376 98.71 122.01 1.75
N GLN A 377 99.30 120.80 1.66
CA GLN A 377 100.64 120.52 2.15
C GLN A 377 101.72 121.27 1.35
N GLU A 378 101.61 121.36 0.02
CA GLU A 378 102.48 122.17 -0.82
C GLU A 378 102.41 123.65 -0.41
N ARG A 379 101.20 124.18 -0.21
CA ARG A 379 101.00 125.57 0.22
C ARG A 379 101.49 125.84 1.65
N LEU A 380 101.38 124.86 2.55
CA LEU A 380 102.01 124.93 3.88
C LEU A 380 103.55 124.94 3.75
N ASN A 381 104.13 124.06 2.92
CA ASN A 381 105.57 124.03 2.65
C ASN A 381 106.07 125.33 2.00
N GLU A 382 105.28 125.97 1.14
CA GLU A 382 105.57 127.30 0.60
C GLU A 382 105.51 128.38 1.68
N LEU A 383 104.48 128.37 2.53
CA LEU A 383 104.38 129.29 3.66
C LEU A 383 105.55 129.11 4.63
N GLU A 384 105.96 127.88 4.95
CA GLU A 384 107.16 127.58 5.73
C GLU A 384 108.43 128.09 5.06
N LYS A 385 108.60 127.93 3.74
CA LYS A 385 109.73 128.51 2.99
C LYS A 385 109.71 130.04 3.03
N THR A 386 108.56 130.69 2.91
CA THR A 386 108.47 132.17 3.02
C THR A 386 108.76 132.64 4.44
N ARG A 387 108.24 131.93 5.46
CA ARG A 387 108.54 132.18 6.87
C ARG A 387 110.03 132.03 7.15
N ALA A 388 110.67 130.95 6.71
CA ALA A 388 112.10 130.73 6.87
C ALA A 388 112.94 131.80 6.15
N ARG A 389 112.52 132.27 4.98
CA ARG A 389 113.15 133.44 4.30
C ARG A 389 112.96 134.74 5.09
N HIS A 390 111.80 134.94 5.70
CA HIS A 390 111.55 136.12 6.55
C HIS A 390 112.35 136.05 7.86
N GLU A 391 112.43 134.88 8.50
CA GLU A 391 113.28 134.62 9.67
C GLU A 391 114.77 134.85 9.31
N GLN A 392 115.28 134.27 8.22
CA GLN A 392 116.62 134.54 7.71
C GLN A 392 116.86 136.03 7.36
N SER A 393 115.86 136.73 6.82
CA SER A 393 115.96 138.16 6.52
C SER A 393 115.94 139.03 7.79
N LEU A 394 115.20 138.61 8.82
CA LEU A 394 115.21 139.24 10.15
C LEU A 394 116.55 138.97 10.84
N ASP A 395 117.04 137.73 10.84
CA ASP A 395 118.36 137.37 11.37
C ASP A 395 119.49 138.11 10.66
N ALA A 396 119.42 138.26 9.33
CA ALA A 396 120.38 139.05 8.56
C ALA A 396 120.30 140.56 8.89
N ARG A 397 119.09 141.10 9.16
CA ARG A 397 118.94 142.48 9.64
C ARG A 397 119.44 142.64 11.08
N LEU A 398 119.19 141.68 11.96
CA LEU A 398 119.68 141.67 13.34
C LEU A 398 121.20 141.50 13.37
N LEU A 399 121.79 140.74 12.45
CA LEU A 399 123.23 140.65 12.23
C LEU A 399 123.79 141.98 11.73
N ARG A 400 123.16 142.64 10.75
CA ARG A 400 123.55 144.00 10.33
C ARG A 400 123.45 145.02 11.47
N PHE A 401 122.37 145.01 12.25
CA PHE A 401 122.25 145.88 13.42
C PHE A 401 123.33 145.58 14.46
N LYS A 402 123.68 144.31 14.70
CA LYS A 402 124.83 143.95 15.55
C LYS A 402 126.17 144.42 14.96
N GLU A 403 126.37 144.31 13.66
CA GLU A 403 127.57 144.83 12.98
C GLU A 403 127.63 146.36 13.02
N GLU A 404 126.50 147.05 12.91
CA GLU A 404 126.36 148.50 13.04
C GLU A 404 126.61 148.94 14.49
N GLU A 405 126.05 148.26 15.50
CA GLU A 405 126.38 148.45 16.91
C GLU A 405 127.88 148.22 17.19
N GLU A 406 128.49 147.19 16.60
CA GLU A 406 129.92 146.90 16.73
C GLU A 406 130.81 147.85 15.92
N LYS A 407 130.29 148.55 14.91
CA LYS A 407 130.97 149.68 14.24
C LYS A 407 130.85 150.97 15.07
N ILE A 408 129.67 151.24 15.64
CA ILE A 408 129.43 152.35 16.56
C ILE A 408 130.35 152.25 17.78
N LYS A 409 130.50 151.05 18.37
CA LYS A 409 131.46 150.79 19.47
C LYS A 409 132.94 150.98 19.07
N ARG A 410 133.28 150.93 17.78
CA ARG A 410 134.64 151.09 17.25
C ARG A 410 135.00 152.50 16.78
N GLY A 411 134.05 153.44 16.78
CA GLY A 411 134.33 154.87 16.63
C GLY A 411 134.57 155.38 15.20
N GLU A 412 134.30 154.59 14.17
CA GLU A 412 134.53 154.97 12.76
C GLU A 412 133.27 155.56 12.08
N VAL A 413 132.93 156.78 12.52
CA VAL A 413 132.27 157.91 11.81
C VAL A 413 130.97 157.72 10.99
N SER A 414 130.14 158.77 11.09
CA SER A 414 129.22 159.34 10.10
C SER A 414 127.75 158.90 10.10
N PHE A 415 126.88 159.89 10.31
CA PHE A 415 125.45 159.83 10.06
C PHE A 415 125.13 160.21 8.60
N THR A 416 124.33 159.37 7.96
CA THR A 416 123.16 159.80 7.18
C THR A 416 121.97 158.97 7.64
#